data_AF-A0A382IW58-F1
#
_entry.id   AF-A0A382IW58-F1
#
_cell.length_a   1.000
_cell.length_b   1.000
_cell.length_c   1.000
_cell.angle_alpha   90.00
_cell.angle_beta   90.00
_cell.angle_gamma   90.00
#
_symmetry.space_group_name_H-M   'P 1'
#
loop_
_entity.id
_entity.type
_entity.pdbx_description
1 polymer ?
#
loop_
_entity_poly.entity_id
_entity_poly.type
_entity_poly.pdbx_seq_one_letter_code
_entity_poly.pdbx_strand_id
1 'polypeptide(L)'
;MNKDQILDLLKTVSYPGFTRDIVSFGIVQHIQVEKKDVHIILKVSAGEQKRQEIKDLVGTILEETGSFKNVNVTLITKVSDESTITKPATIQQNQSVQGIKHVIAVASGKGGVGKSTIAANIAAILSEKAFRVGLLDLDIYGPS
;
A
#
# COMPACT_ATOMS: atom_id res chain seq x y z
N MET A 1 9.36 -25.54 0.91
CA MET A 1 9.82 -24.57 1.93
C MET A 1 8.62 -23.81 2.46
N ASN A 2 8.60 -23.51 3.75
CA ASN A 2 7.53 -22.74 4.41
C ASN A 2 7.89 -21.24 4.46
N LYS A 3 6.89 -20.39 4.74
CA LYS A 3 7.04 -18.93 4.84
C LYS A 3 8.18 -18.50 5.75
N ASP A 4 8.36 -19.15 6.88
CA ASP A 4 9.41 -18.81 7.85
C ASP A 4 10.82 -19.09 7.32
N GLN A 5 10.99 -20.17 6.55
CA GLN A 5 12.27 -20.49 5.91
C GLN A 5 12.62 -19.47 4.82
N ILE A 6 11.61 -18.95 4.11
CA ILE A 6 11.82 -17.87 3.13
C ILE A 6 12.19 -16.58 3.85
N LEU A 7 11.55 -16.26 4.99
CA LEU A 7 11.91 -15.08 5.78
C LEU A 7 13.35 -15.14 6.29
N ASP A 8 13.80 -16.29 6.79
CA ASP A 8 15.18 -16.45 7.25
C ASP A 8 16.18 -16.36 6.09
N LEU A 9 15.82 -16.87 4.92
CA LEU A 9 16.62 -16.70 3.70
C LEU A 9 16.70 -15.24 3.27
N LEU A 10 15.59 -14.50 3.33
CA LEU A 10 15.56 -13.08 2.97
C LEU A 10 16.31 -12.20 4.00
N LYS A 11 16.46 -12.63 5.26
CA LYS A 11 17.27 -11.92 6.27
C LYS A 11 18.77 -11.92 5.94
N THR A 12 19.26 -12.85 5.12
CA THR A 12 20.67 -12.84 4.71
C THR A 12 20.96 -11.80 3.63
N VAL A 13 19.92 -11.27 2.99
CA VAL A 13 20.04 -10.27 1.93
C VAL A 13 20.17 -8.87 2.52
N SER A 14 21.39 -8.33 2.48
CA SER A 14 21.66 -6.94 2.86
C SER A 14 21.04 -5.97 1.88
N TYR A 15 20.47 -4.87 2.37
CA TYR A 15 19.93 -3.84 1.50
C TYR A 15 21.05 -2.95 0.92
N PRO A 16 21.14 -2.76 -0.42
CA PRO A 16 22.24 -2.02 -1.05
C PRO A 16 22.44 -0.59 -0.52
N GLY A 17 23.62 -0.37 0.09
CA GLY A 17 24.02 0.90 0.70
C GLY A 17 23.58 1.08 2.16
N PHE A 18 23.07 0.03 2.81
CA PHE A 18 22.74 0.01 4.23
C PHE A 18 23.28 -1.26 4.89
N THR A 19 23.50 -1.21 6.21
CA THR A 19 23.99 -2.34 7.01
C THR A 19 22.90 -3.30 7.47
N ARG A 20 21.64 -3.00 7.15
CA ARG A 20 20.45 -3.74 7.59
C ARG A 20 19.90 -4.58 6.44
N ASP A 21 19.37 -5.76 6.75
CA ASP A 21 18.77 -6.66 5.78
C ASP A 21 17.39 -6.20 5.29
N ILE A 22 16.94 -6.74 4.15
CA ILE A 22 15.68 -6.36 3.49
C ILE A 22 14.43 -6.67 4.34
N VAL A 23 14.49 -7.65 5.24
CA VAL A 23 13.38 -8.01 6.13
C VAL A 23 13.30 -7.01 7.27
N SER A 24 14.42 -6.74 7.94
CA SER A 24 14.53 -5.76 9.03
C SER A 24 14.33 -4.32 8.56
N PHE A 25 14.59 -4.03 7.28
CA PHE A 25 14.26 -2.74 6.66
C PHE A 25 12.76 -2.58 6.36
N GLY A 26 11.96 -3.65 6.54
CA GLY A 26 10.51 -3.61 6.34
C GLY A 26 10.09 -3.53 4.87
N ILE A 27 10.96 -3.95 3.96
CA ILE A 27 10.71 -3.90 2.51
C ILE A 27 9.79 -5.04 2.08
N VAL A 28 9.93 -6.20 2.71
CA VAL A 28 9.11 -7.37 2.43
C VAL A 28 7.71 -7.15 3.02
N GLN A 29 6.72 -6.93 2.15
CA GLN A 29 5.34 -6.69 2.56
C GLN A 29 4.54 -7.99 2.66
N HIS A 30 4.60 -8.81 1.62
CA HIS A 30 3.88 -10.06 1.53
C HIS A 30 4.74 -11.14 0.90
N ILE A 31 4.63 -12.35 1.45
CA ILE A 31 5.20 -13.58 0.91
C ILE A 31 4.03 -14.56 0.81
N GLN A 32 3.73 -15.00 -0.41
CA GLN A 32 2.74 -16.02 -0.71
C GLN A 32 3.44 -17.21 -1.34
N VAL A 33 3.16 -18.39 -0.81
CA VAL A 33 3.77 -19.65 -1.24
C VAL A 33 2.65 -20.57 -1.68
N GLU A 34 2.59 -20.87 -2.97
CA GLU A 34 1.62 -21.78 -3.56
C GLU A 34 2.33 -22.98 -4.18
N LYS A 35 2.39 -24.08 -3.42
CA LYS A 35 3.04 -25.34 -3.82
C LYS A 35 4.52 -25.16 -4.22
N LYS A 36 4.78 -24.88 -5.50
CA LYS A 36 6.11 -24.65 -6.08
C LYS A 36 6.29 -23.23 -6.62
N ASP A 37 5.31 -22.37 -6.43
CA ASP A 37 5.34 -20.99 -6.87
C ASP A 37 5.47 -20.08 -5.65
N VAL A 38 6.36 -19.10 -5.73
CA VAL A 38 6.56 -18.10 -4.68
C VAL A 38 6.29 -16.71 -5.27
N HIS A 39 5.42 -15.97 -4.61
CA HIS A 39 5.11 -14.59 -4.94
C HIS A 39 5.52 -13.69 -3.77
N ILE A 40 6.43 -12.76 -4.05
CA ILE A 40 6.98 -11.84 -3.06
C ILE A 40 6.70 -10.42 -3.49
N ILE A 41 6.13 -9.65 -2.57
CA ILE A 41 5.86 -8.22 -2.75
C ILE A 41 6.89 -7.43 -1.95
N LEU A 42 7.72 -6.67 -2.67
CA LEU A 42 8.76 -5.82 -2.09
C LEU A 42 8.40 -4.35 -2.31
N LYS A 43 8.36 -3.57 -1.24
CA LYS A 43 8.11 -2.12 -1.27
C LYS A 43 9.42 -1.36 -1.12
N VAL A 44 10.00 -0.95 -2.24
CA VAL A 44 11.32 -0.28 -2.28
C VAL A 44 11.15 1.17 -2.73
N SER A 45 11.32 2.10 -1.79
CA SER A 45 11.26 3.55 -2.06
C SER A 45 12.57 4.14 -2.62
N ALA A 46 13.57 3.31 -2.95
CA ALA A 46 14.84 3.76 -3.55
C ALA A 46 14.76 3.93 -5.06
N GLY A 47 15.84 4.46 -5.66
CA GLY A 47 15.98 4.61 -7.11
C GLY A 47 16.01 3.28 -7.87
N GLU A 48 15.71 3.34 -9.16
CA GLU A 48 15.49 2.18 -10.03
C GLU A 48 16.64 1.15 -10.02
N GLN A 49 17.89 1.64 -10.01
CA GLN A 49 19.07 0.78 -9.97
C GLN A 49 19.11 -0.14 -8.73
N LYS A 50 18.77 0.39 -7.55
CA LYS A 50 18.72 -0.40 -6.31
C LYS A 50 17.57 -1.41 -6.31
N ARG A 51 16.46 -1.10 -6.98
CA ARG A 51 15.30 -1.99 -7.07
C ARG A 51 15.62 -3.22 -7.90
N GLN A 52 16.26 -3.01 -9.04
CA GLN A 52 16.66 -4.09 -9.92
C GLN A 52 17.71 -4.99 -9.25
N GLU A 53 18.70 -4.39 -8.60
CA GLU A 53 19.71 -5.13 -7.83
C GLU A 53 19.07 -6.03 -6.75
N ILE A 54 18.12 -5.50 -5.96
CA ILE A 54 17.39 -6.30 -4.96
C ILE A 54 16.57 -7.41 -5.60
N LYS A 55 15.90 -7.13 -6.72
CA LYS A 55 15.11 -8.13 -7.45
C LYS A 55 15.99 -9.28 -7.94
N ASP A 56 17.17 -8.96 -8.47
CA ASP A 56 18.11 -9.94 -9.00
C ASP A 56 18.76 -10.77 -7.87
N LEU A 57 19.15 -10.14 -6.76
CA LEU A 57 19.65 -10.85 -5.57
C LEU A 57 18.62 -11.83 -5.02
N VAL A 58 17.37 -11.37 -4.84
CA VAL A 58 16.28 -12.20 -4.31
C VAL A 58 15.94 -13.33 -5.28
N GLY A 59 15.91 -13.05 -6.59
CA GLY A 59 15.71 -14.06 -7.62
C GLY A 59 16.77 -15.15 -7.57
N THR A 60 18.06 -14.76 -7.58
CA THR A 60 19.19 -15.68 -7.54
C THR A 60 19.13 -16.60 -6.32
N ILE A 61 18.89 -16.05 -5.13
CA ILE A 61 18.85 -16.82 -3.87
C ILE A 61 17.69 -17.82 -3.84
N LEU A 62 16.54 -17.45 -4.42
CA LEU A 62 15.37 -18.33 -4.50
C LEU A 62 15.51 -19.42 -5.58
N GLU A 63 16.26 -19.13 -6.65
CA GLU A 63 16.63 -20.10 -7.68
C GLU A 63 17.68 -21.09 -7.16
N GLU A 64 18.71 -20.60 -6.44
CA GLU A 64 19.76 -21.42 -5.81
C GLU A 64 19.19 -22.40 -4.79
N THR A 65 18.10 -22.05 -4.10
CA THR A 65 17.44 -22.97 -3.16
C THR A 65 16.71 -24.12 -3.86
N GLY A 66 16.55 -24.08 -5.19
CA GLY A 66 15.98 -25.16 -6.01
C GLY A 66 14.55 -25.59 -5.64
N SER A 67 13.90 -24.83 -4.76
CA SER A 67 12.67 -25.21 -4.08
C SER A 67 11.41 -24.71 -4.78
N PHE A 68 11.55 -23.81 -5.74
CA PHE A 68 10.44 -23.17 -6.46
C PHE A 68 10.65 -23.28 -7.98
N LYS A 69 9.57 -23.54 -8.72
CA LYS A 69 9.55 -23.62 -10.18
C LYS A 69 9.29 -22.25 -10.81
N ASN A 70 8.50 -21.41 -10.16
CA ASN A 70 8.25 -20.03 -10.59
C ASN A 70 8.47 -19.06 -9.42
N VAL A 71 9.33 -18.07 -9.64
CA VAL A 71 9.62 -16.99 -8.68
C VAL A 71 9.08 -15.69 -9.27
N ASN A 72 8.03 -15.14 -8.66
CA ASN A 72 7.47 -13.84 -9.05
C ASN A 72 7.82 -12.81 -7.97
N VAL A 73 8.61 -11.80 -8.34
CA VAL A 73 8.95 -10.68 -7.47
C VAL A 73 8.30 -9.41 -8.01
N THR A 74 7.30 -8.90 -7.28
CA THR A 74 6.60 -7.65 -7.61
C THR A 74 7.17 -6.51 -6.78
N LEU A 75 7.71 -5.50 -7.47
CA LEU A 75 8.21 -4.28 -6.88
C LEU A 75 7.09 -3.24 -6.85
N ILE A 76 6.73 -2.76 -5.66
CA ILE A 76 5.80 -1.64 -5.50
C ILE A 76 6.59 -0.37 -5.25
N THR A 77 6.42 0.60 -6.13
CA THR A 77 7.06 1.91 -6.06
C THR A 77 5.97 2.95 -5.86
N LYS A 78 6.24 3.99 -5.06
CA LYS A 78 5.32 5.13 -4.89
C LYS A 78 5.32 6.02 -6.14
N VAL A 79 5.02 5.45 -7.31
CA VAL A 79 4.63 6.16 -8.53
C VAL A 79 3.79 5.16 -9.32
N SER A 80 2.60 5.61 -9.70
CA SER A 80 1.64 5.01 -10.63
C SER A 80 2.20 3.94 -11.56
N ASP A 81 1.69 2.71 -11.46
CA ASP A 81 1.40 1.86 -12.61
C ASP A 81 0.43 0.76 -12.15
N GLU A 82 -0.86 1.11 -12.14
CA GLU A 82 -1.95 0.14 -12.17
C GLU A 82 -2.01 -0.45 -13.58
N SER A 83 -1.22 -1.47 -13.86
CA SER A 83 -1.46 -2.33 -15.02
C SER A 83 -0.87 -3.72 -14.80
N THR A 84 -1.78 -4.69 -14.73
CA THR A 84 -1.54 -6.14 -14.89
C THR A 84 -0.95 -6.89 -13.68
N ILE A 85 -1.84 -7.55 -12.93
CA ILE A 85 -1.92 -9.01 -12.70
C ILE A 85 -2.68 -9.26 -11.37
N THR A 86 -3.91 -9.75 -11.56
CA THR A 86 -4.73 -10.64 -10.72
C THR A 86 -4.69 -10.50 -9.17
N LYS A 87 -5.78 -9.96 -8.63
CA LYS A 87 -6.22 -9.90 -7.20
C LYS A 87 -6.24 -11.29 -6.49
N PRO A 88 -6.31 -11.36 -5.13
CA PRO A 88 -6.80 -10.31 -4.23
C PRO A 88 -5.76 -9.82 -3.22
N ALA A 89 -5.54 -8.51 -3.32
CA ALA A 89 -4.83 -7.70 -2.38
C ALA A 89 -5.70 -7.35 -1.17
N THR A 90 -5.17 -7.48 0.04
CA THR A 90 -5.59 -6.66 1.19
C THR A 90 -4.79 -5.36 1.17
N ILE A 91 -4.90 -4.63 0.06
CA ILE A 91 -4.76 -3.18 0.10
C ILE A 91 -5.84 -2.74 1.09
N GLN A 92 -5.49 -1.93 2.10
CA GLN A 92 -6.50 -1.10 2.78
C GLN A 92 -7.21 -0.37 1.66
N GLN A 93 -8.36 -0.93 1.29
CA GLN A 93 -9.23 -0.37 0.30
C GLN A 93 -9.40 1.07 0.72
N ASN A 94 -9.41 2.00 -0.24
CA ASN A 94 -10.30 3.13 -0.07
C ASN A 94 -11.64 2.52 0.33
N GLN A 95 -11.90 2.46 1.64
CA GLN A 95 -13.16 2.01 2.17
C GLN A 95 -14.10 3.15 1.84
N SER A 96 -14.51 3.19 0.58
CA SER A 96 -15.68 3.92 0.18
C SER A 96 -16.77 3.42 1.11
N VAL A 97 -17.32 4.34 1.88
CA VAL A 97 -18.42 4.02 2.79
C VAL A 97 -19.51 3.42 1.92
N GLN A 98 -19.92 2.18 2.23
CA GLN A 98 -20.87 1.45 1.39
C GLN A 98 -22.13 2.29 1.17
N GLY A 99 -22.55 2.42 -0.09
CA GLY A 99 -23.70 3.24 -0.47
C GLY A 99 -23.41 4.73 -0.68
N ILE A 100 -22.20 5.22 -0.45
CA ILE A 100 -21.79 6.60 -0.73
C ILE A 100 -21.06 6.67 -2.08
N LYS A 101 -21.62 7.42 -3.03
CA LYS A 101 -21.04 7.60 -4.38
C LYS A 101 -19.94 8.66 -4.42
N HIS A 102 -20.06 9.70 -3.59
CA HIS A 102 -19.15 10.86 -3.58
C HIS A 102 -18.91 11.34 -2.15
N VAL A 103 -17.67 11.74 -1.85
CA VAL A 103 -17.27 12.32 -0.56
C VAL A 103 -16.64 13.68 -0.82
N ILE A 104 -17.12 14.72 -0.15
CA ILE A 104 -16.60 16.09 -0.23
C ILE A 104 -16.01 16.44 1.13
N ALA A 105 -14.70 16.64 1.20
CA ALA A 105 -14.03 17.06 2.43
C ALA A 105 -13.94 18.59 2.48
N VAL A 106 -14.41 19.19 3.59
CA VAL A 106 -14.30 20.62 3.87
C VAL A 106 -13.44 20.80 5.11
N ALA A 107 -12.24 21.35 4.95
CA ALA A 107 -11.25 21.47 6.03
C ALA A 107 -10.59 22.85 6.06
N SER A 108 -10.07 23.21 7.23
CA SER A 108 -9.31 24.43 7.51
C SER A 108 -8.59 24.27 8.83
N GLY A 109 -7.30 24.62 8.85
CA GLY A 109 -6.45 24.60 10.03
C GLY A 109 -6.66 25.79 10.99
N LYS A 110 -7.70 26.60 10.81
CA LYS A 110 -8.00 27.76 11.65
C LYS A 110 -9.46 27.75 12.15
N GLY A 111 -9.67 28.26 13.36
CA GLY A 111 -11.01 28.49 13.93
C GLY A 111 -11.72 29.66 13.24
N GLY A 112 -13.06 29.63 13.20
CA GLY A 112 -13.87 30.77 12.76
C GLY A 112 -13.91 31.07 11.25
N VAL A 113 -13.27 30.28 10.39
CA VAL A 113 -13.26 30.52 8.93
C VAL A 113 -14.55 30.12 8.19
N GLY A 114 -15.57 29.66 8.91
CA GLY A 114 -16.83 29.24 8.30
C GLY A 114 -16.83 27.85 7.65
N LYS A 115 -15.94 26.92 8.05
CA LYS A 115 -15.94 25.52 7.54
C LYS A 115 -17.33 24.90 7.56
N SER A 116 -17.98 24.93 8.72
CA SER A 116 -19.30 24.33 8.94
C SER A 116 -20.39 25.07 8.13
N THR A 117 -20.26 26.39 7.98
CA THR A 117 -21.16 27.20 7.14
C THR A 117 -21.09 26.79 5.68
N ILE A 118 -19.87 26.59 5.14
CA ILE A 118 -19.68 26.16 3.75
C ILE A 118 -20.18 24.72 3.58
N ALA A 119 -19.82 23.81 4.49
CA ALA A 119 -20.25 22.42 4.44
C ALA A 119 -21.78 22.28 4.47
N ALA A 120 -22.46 23.04 5.34
CA ALA A 120 -23.92 23.06 5.43
C ALA A 120 -24.58 23.61 4.14
N ASN A 121 -24.05 24.69 3.55
CA ASN A 121 -24.58 25.25 2.30
C ASN A 121 -24.42 24.29 1.11
N ILE A 122 -23.26 23.63 1.00
CA ILE A 122 -23.04 22.60 -0.03
C ILE A 122 -24.05 21.46 0.15
N ALA A 123 -24.24 20.98 1.38
CA ALA A 123 -25.20 19.91 1.65
C ALA A 123 -26.64 20.31 1.31
N ALA A 124 -27.04 21.55 1.66
CA ALA A 124 -28.37 22.09 1.36
C ALA A 124 -28.64 22.13 -0.15
N ILE A 125 -27.72 22.72 -0.93
CA ILE A 125 -27.86 22.84 -2.40
C ILE A 125 -27.90 21.45 -3.07
N LEU A 126 -27.10 20.49 -2.61
CA LEU A 126 -27.12 19.14 -3.13
C LEU A 126 -28.43 18.41 -2.79
N SER A 127 -28.96 18.64 -1.59
CA SER A 127 -30.27 18.11 -1.19
C SER A 127 -31.40 18.69 -2.03
N GLU A 128 -31.38 19.99 -2.32
CA GLU A 128 -32.35 20.66 -3.21
C GLU A 128 -32.30 20.11 -4.64
N LYS A 129 -31.10 19.73 -5.11
CA LYS A 129 -30.90 19.04 -6.40
C LYS A 129 -31.27 17.56 -6.38
N ALA A 130 -32.01 17.11 -5.36
CA ALA A 130 -32.51 15.74 -5.18
C ALA A 130 -31.40 14.67 -5.03
N PHE A 131 -30.20 15.05 -4.61
CA PHE A 131 -29.19 14.07 -4.20
C PHE A 131 -29.47 13.56 -2.78
N ARG A 132 -29.11 12.29 -2.51
CA ARG A 132 -29.04 11.77 -1.15
C ARG A 132 -27.75 12.26 -0.49
N VAL A 133 -27.88 13.13 0.49
CA VAL A 133 -26.74 13.79 1.15
C VAL A 133 -26.69 13.40 2.62
N GLY A 134 -25.48 13.16 3.12
CA GLY A 134 -25.18 13.11 4.55
C GLY A 134 -24.15 14.17 4.89
N LEU A 135 -24.27 14.81 6.05
CA LEU A 135 -23.31 15.77 6.58
C LEU A 135 -22.74 15.21 7.89
N LEU A 136 -21.42 15.24 8.03
CA LEU A 136 -20.70 14.73 9.18
C LEU A 136 -19.63 15.76 9.57
N ASP A 137 -19.62 16.14 10.84
CA ASP A 137 -18.56 16.97 11.41
C ASP A 137 -17.50 16.04 12.02
N LEU A 138 -16.24 16.28 11.67
CA LEU A 138 -15.12 15.44 12.10
C LEU A 138 -13.96 16.31 12.58
N ASP A 139 -13.68 16.21 13.89
CA ASP A 139 -12.48 16.79 14.49
C ASP A 139 -11.34 15.77 14.43
N ILE A 140 -10.59 15.79 13.32
CA ILE A 140 -9.47 14.85 13.07
C ILE A 140 -8.24 15.21 13.93
N TYR A 141 -8.16 16.45 14.42
CA TYR A 141 -7.10 16.92 15.31
C TYR A 141 -7.65 17.10 16.73
N GLY A 142 -7.69 16.02 17.52
CA GLY A 142 -7.89 16.11 18.97
C GLY A 142 -6.66 16.72 19.67
N PRO A 143 -6.80 17.30 20.88
CA PRO A 143 -5.68 17.88 21.59
C PRO A 143 -4.66 16.81 21.98
N SER A 144 -3.39 17.11 21.69
CA SER A 144 -2.20 16.32 22.01
C SER A 144 -2.05 16.01 23.50
#